data_AF-A0A815F514-F1
#
_entry.id   AF-A0A815F514-F1
#
_cell.length_a   1.000
_cell.length_b   1.000
_cell.length_c   1.000
_cell.angle_alpha   90.00
_cell.angle_beta   90.00
_cell.angle_gamma   90.00
#
_symmetry.space_group_name_H-M   'P 1'
#
loop_
_entity.id
_entity.type
_entity.pdbx_description
1 polymer ?
#
loop_
_entity_poly.entity_id
_entity_poly.type
_entity_poly.pdbx_seq_one_letter_code
_entity_poly.pdbx_strand_id
1 'polypeptide(L)'
;FGLCGIPENLIKALLKTGQKDLIVVSNNCGVDDFGLGLLLKTKQIKRMISSYVGENAEFERQYLNGELEVELTPQGTLAEKIRAGGAGIPAFFTPTGFGTLIQQGGAPIKYDKTSRKPIIESPLKEIRIYNDRQYVLEDAIVGDFALVKAWKADRLGNLIFQKSARNFNSTMCKAAKCTIVEVEEIVEVGDLKPDEIHIPNIFVHRIIKGNQYEKRIERRTVRKRDSLSAGGQPSGSKKKKDDAARERIIRRAALEFTDGMYANLGIGIPMLASNFIPNGLTVHLQSENGILGLGPFPYEGEEDPDLINAGKETVTVLPGASFFSSDDSFAMIRGGHIDLTMLGAMQVSQYGDLANWMIPGKLIKGMGGAMDLVGSGRTKVVVTMEHNAKDGSSKILPECTLPLTGKSVVDLIITEKCVFEVNSEKGLILTEIADGYTKDDIIKFTGCPIIISDTVKPMQQVQNK
;
A
#
# COMPACT_ATOMS: atom_id res chain seq x y z
N PHE A 1 10.70 1.26 -3.98
CA PHE A 1 9.30 1.57 -3.59
C PHE A 1 9.13 3.09 -3.58
N GLY A 2 8.26 3.66 -4.40
CA GLY A 2 8.33 5.11 -4.70
C GLY A 2 9.73 5.47 -5.23
N LEU A 3 10.37 6.48 -4.63
CA LEU A 3 11.77 6.83 -4.88
C LEU A 3 12.80 6.15 -3.95
N CYS A 4 12.35 5.39 -2.95
CA CYS A 4 13.23 4.71 -2.00
C CYS A 4 13.81 3.41 -2.59
N GLY A 5 15.13 3.32 -2.64
CA GLY A 5 15.85 2.16 -3.17
C GLY A 5 15.70 1.98 -4.68
N ILE A 6 15.61 3.06 -5.47
CA ILE A 6 15.58 2.95 -6.93
C ILE A 6 17.01 2.83 -7.50
N PRO A 7 17.20 2.07 -8.60
CA PRO A 7 18.49 1.95 -9.27
C PRO A 7 18.76 3.15 -10.21
N GLU A 8 18.97 4.33 -9.62
CA GLU A 8 18.99 5.61 -10.36
C GLU A 8 20.09 5.71 -11.42
N ASN A 9 21.27 5.11 -11.23
CA ASN A 9 22.36 5.16 -12.21
C ASN A 9 22.07 4.21 -13.37
N LEU A 10 21.57 3.00 -13.09
CA LEU A 10 21.15 2.03 -14.10
C LEU A 10 19.98 2.56 -14.93
N ILE A 11 19.02 3.26 -14.32
CA ILE A 11 17.93 3.92 -15.06
C ILE A 11 18.48 5.03 -15.96
N LYS A 12 19.40 5.87 -15.47
CA LYS A 12 20.07 6.89 -16.28
C LYS A 12 20.90 6.27 -17.43
N ALA A 13 21.52 5.11 -17.20
CA ALA A 13 22.23 4.37 -18.25
C ALA A 13 21.25 3.84 -19.31
N LEU A 14 20.15 3.20 -18.89
CA LEU A 14 19.10 2.71 -19.79
C LEU A 14 18.46 3.84 -20.61
N LEU A 15 18.25 5.01 -20.00
CA LEU A 15 17.81 6.23 -20.69
C LEU A 15 18.76 6.59 -21.84
N LYS A 16 20.09 6.55 -21.60
CA LYS A 16 21.11 6.84 -22.62
C LYS A 16 21.17 5.79 -23.73
N THR A 17 20.92 4.51 -23.42
CA THR A 17 20.89 3.47 -24.46
C THR A 17 19.77 3.68 -25.48
N GLY A 18 18.70 4.39 -25.09
CA GLY A 18 17.54 4.64 -25.94
C GLY A 18 16.67 3.41 -26.25
N GLN A 19 16.94 2.26 -25.62
CA GLN A 19 16.19 1.02 -25.83
C GLN A 19 14.68 1.25 -25.65
N LYS A 20 13.89 0.81 -26.65
CA LYS A 20 12.43 0.98 -26.71
C LYS A 20 11.70 -0.33 -26.43
N ASP A 21 10.38 -0.20 -26.35
CA ASP A 21 9.41 -1.29 -26.22
C ASP A 21 9.62 -2.14 -24.96
N LEU A 22 10.13 -1.53 -23.90
CA LEU A 22 10.37 -2.20 -22.63
C LEU A 22 9.06 -2.61 -21.97
N ILE A 23 9.02 -3.85 -21.48
CA ILE A 23 8.04 -4.32 -20.50
C ILE A 23 8.71 -4.20 -19.14
N VAL A 24 8.23 -3.27 -18.32
CA VAL A 24 8.83 -2.93 -17.03
C VAL A 24 7.94 -3.44 -15.91
N VAL A 25 8.50 -4.33 -15.10
CA VAL A 25 7.89 -4.81 -13.85
C VAL A 25 8.45 -3.98 -12.70
N SER A 26 7.63 -3.13 -12.10
CA SER A 26 8.03 -2.28 -10.99
C SER A 26 6.82 -1.89 -10.16
N ASN A 27 6.97 -1.80 -8.84
CA ASN A 27 5.87 -1.43 -7.96
C ASN A 27 5.22 -0.09 -8.34
N ASN A 28 6.06 0.90 -8.67
CA ASN A 28 5.70 2.26 -9.06
C ASN A 28 6.55 2.71 -10.25
N CYS A 29 6.17 3.80 -10.90
CA CYS A 29 6.95 4.41 -12.00
C CYS A 29 7.76 5.64 -11.57
N GLY A 30 8.16 5.73 -10.30
CA GLY A 30 8.81 6.92 -9.75
C GLY A 30 7.91 8.16 -9.86
N VAL A 31 8.52 9.32 -10.10
CA VAL A 31 7.83 10.61 -10.33
C VAL A 31 8.16 11.14 -11.72
N ASP A 32 7.48 12.18 -12.19
CA ASP A 32 7.60 12.69 -13.56
C ASP A 32 9.04 12.92 -14.04
N ASP A 33 9.93 13.38 -13.17
CA ASP A 33 11.33 13.74 -13.48
C ASP A 33 12.38 12.86 -12.79
N PHE A 34 11.99 11.76 -12.15
CA PHE A 34 12.93 10.90 -11.43
C PHE A 34 12.52 9.42 -11.40
N GLY A 35 13.52 8.53 -11.35
CA GLY A 35 13.30 7.09 -11.50
C GLY A 35 12.73 6.73 -12.87
N LEU A 36 11.80 5.78 -12.92
CA LEU A 36 11.25 5.26 -14.19
C LEU A 36 10.46 6.30 -15.00
N GLY A 37 9.98 7.39 -14.39
CA GLY A 37 9.33 8.49 -15.10
C GLY A 37 10.21 9.13 -16.18
N LEU A 38 11.54 9.06 -16.02
CA LEU A 38 12.50 9.46 -17.05
C LEU A 38 12.33 8.67 -18.35
N LEU A 39 12.06 7.37 -18.26
CA LEU A 39 11.87 6.47 -19.40
C LEU A 39 10.48 6.63 -20.04
N LEU A 40 9.48 7.09 -19.27
CA LEU A 40 8.18 7.48 -19.81
C LEU A 40 8.30 8.70 -20.72
N LYS A 41 9.03 9.74 -20.27
CA LYS A 41 9.25 10.96 -21.07
C LYS A 41 9.88 10.69 -22.43
N THR A 42 10.77 9.71 -22.52
CA THR A 42 11.39 9.29 -23.79
C THR A 42 10.61 8.18 -24.50
N LYS A 43 9.46 7.75 -23.99
CA LYS A 43 8.62 6.66 -24.54
C LYS A 43 9.41 5.36 -24.76
N GLN A 44 10.28 5.02 -23.82
CA GLN A 44 11.04 3.77 -23.84
C GLN A 44 10.24 2.57 -23.31
N ILE A 45 9.19 2.84 -22.54
CA ILE A 45 8.35 1.82 -21.92
C ILE A 45 7.10 1.62 -22.78
N LYS A 46 6.84 0.36 -23.18
CA LYS A 46 5.60 -0.07 -23.85
C LYS A 46 4.56 -0.55 -22.84
N ARG A 47 5.00 -1.29 -21.80
CA ARG A 47 4.12 -1.86 -20.78
C ARG A 47 4.69 -1.69 -19.38
N MET A 48 3.86 -1.29 -18.44
CA MET A 48 4.13 -1.34 -17.00
C MET A 48 3.32 -2.46 -16.35
N ILE A 49 3.96 -3.26 -15.51
CA ILE A 49 3.28 -4.16 -14.56
C ILE A 49 3.57 -3.61 -13.16
N SER A 50 2.54 -3.04 -12.54
CA SER A 50 2.69 -2.20 -11.33
C SER A 50 1.50 -2.34 -10.40
N SER A 51 1.69 -2.06 -9.11
CA SER A 51 0.58 -2.05 -8.14
C SER A 51 -0.07 -0.69 -8.01
N TYR A 52 0.71 0.37 -8.23
CA TYR A 52 0.27 1.73 -7.99
C TYR A 52 0.98 2.72 -8.92
N VAL A 53 0.20 3.45 -9.71
CA VAL A 53 0.62 4.50 -10.64
C VAL A 53 1.27 5.67 -9.89
N GLY A 54 0.66 6.08 -8.77
CA GLY A 54 1.21 7.11 -7.89
C GLY A 54 1.11 8.55 -8.38
N GLU A 55 2.04 9.37 -7.87
CA GLU A 55 2.20 10.80 -8.16
C GLU A 55 3.09 11.01 -9.40
N ASN A 56 2.70 10.39 -10.52
CA ASN A 56 3.36 10.57 -11.81
C ASN A 56 2.29 10.92 -12.85
N ALA A 57 2.19 12.22 -13.16
CA ALA A 57 1.15 12.73 -14.06
C ALA A 57 1.36 12.24 -15.49
N GLU A 58 2.62 12.13 -15.94
CA GLU A 58 2.92 11.59 -17.27
C GLU A 58 2.56 10.11 -17.39
N PHE A 59 2.73 9.32 -16.33
CA PHE A 59 2.30 7.92 -16.31
C PHE A 59 0.78 7.81 -16.48
N GLU A 60 0.00 8.52 -15.66
CA GLU A 60 -1.45 8.57 -15.77
C GLU A 60 -1.91 9.08 -17.15
N ARG A 61 -1.25 10.14 -17.66
CA ARG A 61 -1.54 10.72 -18.97
C ARG A 61 -1.31 9.71 -20.09
N GLN A 62 -0.16 9.04 -20.15
CA GLN A 62 0.14 8.07 -21.22
C GLN A 62 -0.81 6.87 -21.17
N TYR A 63 -1.14 6.40 -19.96
CA TYR A 63 -2.05 5.28 -19.80
C TYR A 63 -3.47 5.61 -20.28
N LEU A 64 -4.08 6.67 -19.73
CA LEU A 64 -5.43 7.10 -20.12
C LEU A 64 -5.50 7.52 -21.59
N ASN A 65 -4.38 7.97 -22.16
CA ASN A 65 -4.32 8.32 -23.57
C ASN A 65 -4.08 7.16 -24.54
N GLY A 66 -3.92 5.92 -24.05
CA GLY A 66 -3.68 4.74 -24.89
C GLY A 66 -2.26 4.68 -25.48
N GLU A 67 -1.32 5.44 -24.91
CA GLU A 67 0.09 5.44 -25.32
C GLU A 67 0.89 4.34 -24.61
N LEU A 68 0.44 3.92 -23.42
CA LEU A 68 1.13 2.97 -22.55
C LEU A 68 0.18 1.84 -22.12
N GLU A 69 0.69 0.61 -22.08
CA GLU A 69 -0.02 -0.53 -21.47
C GLU A 69 0.27 -0.59 -19.97
N VAL A 70 -0.76 -0.80 -19.15
CA VAL A 70 -0.62 -0.86 -17.68
C VAL A 70 -1.39 -2.05 -17.14
N GLU A 71 -0.67 -3.04 -16.63
CA GLU A 71 -1.24 -4.17 -15.93
C GLU A 71 -1.17 -3.92 -14.42
N LEU A 72 -2.30 -3.50 -13.84
CA LEU A 72 -2.41 -3.24 -12.41
C LEU A 72 -2.46 -4.57 -11.64
N THR A 73 -1.44 -4.82 -10.82
CA THR A 73 -1.23 -6.06 -10.07
C THR A 73 -1.17 -5.75 -8.57
N PRO A 74 -1.97 -6.40 -7.70
CA PRO A 74 -1.90 -6.19 -6.25
C PRO A 74 -0.45 -6.32 -5.74
N GLN A 75 -0.03 -5.44 -4.84
CA GLN A 75 1.38 -5.31 -4.51
C GLN A 75 2.00 -6.59 -3.93
N GLY A 76 1.26 -7.30 -3.07
CA GLY A 76 1.73 -8.57 -2.53
C GLY A 76 1.75 -9.65 -3.59
N THR A 77 0.74 -9.71 -4.46
CA THR A 77 0.76 -10.62 -5.61
C THR A 77 1.96 -10.33 -6.51
N LEU A 78 2.27 -9.06 -6.80
CA LEU A 78 3.42 -8.67 -7.61
C LEU A 78 4.73 -9.16 -6.98
N ALA A 79 4.91 -8.96 -5.67
CA ALA A 79 6.09 -9.44 -4.94
C ALA A 79 6.19 -10.99 -5.01
N GLU A 80 5.07 -11.67 -4.81
CA GLU A 80 5.04 -13.14 -4.80
C GLU A 80 5.25 -13.74 -6.19
N LYS A 81 4.70 -13.14 -7.26
CA LYS A 81 4.96 -13.54 -8.65
C LYS A 81 6.45 -13.48 -8.98
N ILE A 82 7.13 -12.41 -8.54
CA ILE A 82 8.58 -12.25 -8.74
C ILE A 82 9.33 -13.30 -7.91
N ARG A 83 8.98 -13.48 -6.63
CA ARG A 83 9.59 -14.51 -5.77
C ARG A 83 9.44 -15.90 -6.38
N ALA A 84 8.23 -16.27 -6.81
CA ALA A 84 7.92 -17.55 -7.43
C ALA A 84 8.79 -17.80 -8.68
N GLY A 85 8.96 -16.77 -9.52
CA GLY A 85 9.81 -16.84 -10.70
C GLY A 85 11.28 -17.13 -10.37
N GLY A 86 11.83 -16.48 -9.35
CA GLY A 86 13.18 -16.75 -8.87
C GLY A 86 13.35 -18.08 -8.10
N ALA A 87 12.24 -18.68 -7.67
CA ALA A 87 12.23 -19.94 -6.91
C ALA A 87 11.87 -21.18 -7.75
N GLY A 88 11.65 -21.02 -9.07
CA GLY A 88 11.23 -22.12 -9.93
C GLY A 88 9.79 -22.60 -9.68
N ILE A 89 8.93 -21.74 -9.12
CA ILE A 89 7.51 -22.01 -8.90
C ILE A 89 6.75 -21.33 -10.04
N PRO A 90 6.10 -22.07 -10.96
CA PRO A 90 5.50 -21.48 -12.15
C PRO A 90 4.21 -20.69 -11.85
N ALA A 91 3.47 -21.09 -10.83
CA ALA A 91 2.25 -20.42 -10.39
C ALA A 91 1.94 -20.75 -8.92
N PHE A 92 1.14 -19.92 -8.27
CA PHE A 92 0.69 -20.11 -6.89
C PHE A 92 -0.74 -19.58 -6.69
N PHE A 93 -1.40 -20.01 -5.62
CA PHE A 93 -2.73 -19.52 -5.25
C PHE A 93 -2.64 -18.45 -4.17
N THR A 94 -3.45 -17.40 -4.28
CA THR A 94 -3.56 -16.31 -3.30
C THR A 94 -5.01 -15.87 -3.11
N PRO A 95 -5.45 -15.52 -1.88
CA PRO A 95 -6.80 -14.97 -1.67
C PRO A 95 -6.92 -13.52 -2.20
N THR A 96 -5.78 -12.84 -2.37
CA THR A 96 -5.71 -11.46 -2.88
C THR A 96 -6.39 -11.34 -4.25
N GLY A 97 -7.34 -10.41 -4.37
CA GLY A 97 -8.00 -10.09 -5.63
C GLY A 97 -9.21 -10.96 -5.98
N PHE A 98 -9.55 -11.98 -5.16
CA PHE A 98 -10.79 -12.74 -5.33
C PHE A 98 -12.03 -11.83 -5.30
N GLY A 99 -12.98 -12.05 -6.21
CA GLY A 99 -14.21 -11.26 -6.30
C GLY A 99 -14.01 -9.83 -6.85
N THR A 100 -12.82 -9.51 -7.36
CA THR A 100 -12.49 -8.20 -7.95
C THR A 100 -12.20 -8.34 -9.45
N LEU A 101 -11.99 -7.22 -10.14
CA LEU A 101 -11.54 -7.20 -11.54
C LEU A 101 -10.22 -7.96 -11.77
N ILE A 102 -9.40 -8.14 -10.74
CA ILE A 102 -8.16 -8.92 -10.84
C ILE A 102 -8.45 -10.40 -11.10
N GLN A 103 -9.47 -10.93 -10.42
CA GLN A 103 -9.90 -12.32 -10.63
C GLN A 103 -10.85 -12.44 -11.83
N GLN A 104 -11.81 -11.53 -11.96
CA GLN A 104 -12.89 -11.60 -12.95
C GLN A 104 -12.44 -11.28 -14.39
N GLY A 105 -11.27 -10.64 -14.54
CA GLY A 105 -10.86 -10.09 -15.82
C GLY A 105 -11.58 -8.78 -16.14
N GLY A 106 -11.29 -8.20 -17.31
CA GLY A 106 -11.91 -6.94 -17.75
C GLY A 106 -11.26 -5.69 -17.15
N ALA A 107 -10.19 -5.80 -16.35
CA ALA A 107 -9.44 -4.62 -15.93
C ALA A 107 -8.74 -4.02 -17.17
N PRO A 108 -8.89 -2.72 -17.45
CA PRO A 108 -8.24 -2.12 -18.61
C PRO A 108 -6.71 -2.27 -18.50
N ILE A 109 -6.08 -2.74 -19.57
CA ILE A 109 -4.62 -2.75 -19.73
C ILE A 109 -4.19 -1.68 -20.73
N LYS A 110 -4.98 -1.45 -21.77
CA LYS A 110 -4.71 -0.41 -22.78
C LYS A 110 -5.99 0.23 -23.24
N TYR A 111 -5.98 1.55 -23.37
CA TYR A 111 -7.08 2.30 -23.96
C TYR A 111 -6.82 2.59 -25.44
N ASP A 112 -7.90 2.71 -26.20
CA ASP A 112 -7.86 3.28 -27.54
C ASP A 112 -7.59 4.80 -27.48
N LYS A 113 -6.82 5.30 -28.44
CA LYS A 113 -6.42 6.71 -28.49
C LYS A 113 -7.59 7.65 -28.81
N THR A 114 -8.61 7.16 -29.52
CA THR A 114 -9.72 7.99 -30.01
C THR A 114 -10.94 7.83 -29.11
N SER A 115 -11.42 6.59 -28.95
CA SER A 115 -12.64 6.28 -28.21
C SER A 115 -12.46 6.27 -26.69
N ARG A 116 -11.22 6.23 -26.19
CA ARG A 116 -10.89 6.08 -24.76
C ARG A 116 -11.50 4.84 -24.11
N LYS A 117 -11.90 3.84 -24.91
CA LYS A 117 -12.38 2.55 -24.44
C LYS A 117 -11.22 1.57 -24.28
N PRO A 118 -11.28 0.62 -23.33
CA PRO A 118 -10.30 -0.45 -23.27
C PRO A 118 -10.25 -1.24 -24.59
N ILE A 119 -9.05 -1.50 -25.09
CA ILE A 119 -8.77 -2.36 -26.26
C ILE A 119 -7.92 -3.58 -25.91
N ILE A 120 -7.29 -3.55 -24.74
CA ILE A 120 -6.68 -4.71 -24.10
C ILE A 120 -7.20 -4.70 -22.67
N GLU A 121 -7.73 -5.82 -22.24
CA GLU A 121 -8.26 -6.04 -20.90
C GLU A 121 -7.59 -7.25 -20.26
N SER A 122 -7.56 -7.29 -18.93
CA SER A 122 -6.99 -8.39 -18.18
C SER A 122 -7.81 -9.67 -18.38
N PRO A 123 -7.16 -10.84 -18.47
CA PRO A 123 -7.87 -12.09 -18.58
C PRO A 123 -8.57 -12.46 -17.26
N LEU A 124 -9.60 -13.31 -17.36
CA LEU A 124 -10.17 -14.04 -16.23
C LEU A 124 -9.10 -14.96 -15.63
N LYS A 125 -9.01 -15.03 -14.31
CA LYS A 125 -8.08 -15.91 -13.60
C LYS A 125 -8.79 -17.12 -12.99
N GLU A 126 -8.09 -18.26 -13.01
CA GLU A 126 -8.58 -19.50 -12.39
C GLU A 126 -8.79 -19.30 -10.88
N ILE A 127 -9.86 -19.90 -10.36
CA ILE A 127 -10.11 -19.96 -8.92
C ILE A 127 -10.11 -21.40 -8.43
N ARG A 128 -9.66 -21.60 -7.19
CA ARG A 128 -9.79 -22.86 -6.49
C ARG A 128 -10.15 -22.62 -5.03
N ILE A 129 -10.90 -23.55 -4.45
CA ILE A 129 -11.29 -23.52 -3.04
C ILE A 129 -10.31 -24.37 -2.24
N TYR A 130 -9.79 -23.82 -1.15
CA TYR A 130 -9.01 -24.52 -0.13
C TYR A 130 -9.54 -24.12 1.25
N ASN A 131 -9.87 -25.09 2.10
CA ASN A 131 -10.40 -24.84 3.46
C ASN A 131 -11.55 -23.82 3.46
N ASP A 132 -12.57 -24.08 2.64
CA ASP A 132 -13.78 -23.24 2.48
C ASP A 132 -13.55 -21.80 2.02
N ARG A 133 -12.36 -21.51 1.48
CA ARG A 133 -11.99 -20.19 1.01
C ARG A 133 -11.53 -20.20 -0.43
N GLN A 134 -11.90 -19.17 -1.18
CA GLN A 134 -11.55 -19.00 -2.58
C GLN A 134 -10.17 -18.35 -2.74
N TYR A 135 -9.39 -18.89 -3.68
CA TYR A 135 -8.07 -18.39 -4.04
C TYR A 135 -7.99 -18.24 -5.56
N VAL A 136 -7.18 -17.27 -6.00
CA VAL A 136 -6.90 -16.93 -7.39
C VAL A 136 -5.54 -17.50 -7.77
N LEU A 137 -5.46 -18.18 -8.92
CA LEU A 137 -4.19 -18.63 -9.49
C LEU A 137 -3.44 -17.45 -10.10
N GLU A 138 -2.15 -17.33 -9.77
CA GLU A 138 -1.27 -16.29 -10.28
C GLU A 138 0.03 -16.89 -10.81
N ASP A 139 0.35 -16.59 -12.07
CA ASP A 139 1.59 -17.04 -12.72
C ASP A 139 2.80 -16.22 -12.26
N ALA A 140 3.95 -16.87 -12.18
CA ALA A 140 5.21 -16.26 -11.85
C ALA A 140 5.69 -15.25 -12.91
N ILE A 141 6.55 -14.32 -12.46
CA ILE A 141 7.20 -13.33 -13.32
C ILE A 141 8.70 -13.58 -13.28
N VAL A 142 9.32 -13.73 -14.46
CA VAL A 142 10.77 -13.79 -14.64
C VAL A 142 11.15 -12.75 -15.70
N GLY A 143 12.08 -11.86 -15.36
CA GLY A 143 12.60 -10.86 -16.29
C GLY A 143 13.78 -11.37 -17.12
N ASP A 144 14.04 -10.75 -18.26
CA ASP A 144 15.34 -10.92 -18.93
C ASP A 144 16.45 -10.23 -18.13
N PHE A 145 16.13 -9.05 -17.58
CA PHE A 145 17.02 -8.28 -16.72
C PHE A 145 16.33 -7.85 -15.42
N ALA A 146 17.09 -7.83 -14.33
CA ALA A 146 16.75 -7.12 -13.10
C ALA A 146 17.75 -5.98 -12.89
N LEU A 147 17.24 -4.76 -12.76
CA LEU A 147 18.02 -3.58 -12.35
C LEU A 147 17.73 -3.34 -10.88
N VAL A 148 18.75 -3.48 -10.03
CA VAL A 148 18.58 -3.52 -8.57
C VAL A 148 19.51 -2.51 -7.89
N LYS A 149 19.02 -1.88 -6.82
CA LYS A 149 19.79 -1.01 -5.93
C LYS A 149 20.05 -1.68 -4.59
N ALA A 150 21.31 -1.82 -4.19
CA ALA A 150 21.71 -2.26 -2.85
C ALA A 150 22.61 -1.23 -2.16
N TRP A 151 22.82 -1.36 -0.85
CA TRP A 151 23.68 -0.42 -0.09
C TRP A 151 25.14 -0.77 -0.31
N LYS A 152 25.55 -1.98 0.08
CA LYS A 152 26.90 -2.47 -0.11
C LYS A 152 26.92 -3.80 -0.87
N ALA A 153 27.99 -4.02 -1.60
CA ALA A 153 28.39 -5.34 -2.07
C ALA A 153 29.83 -5.65 -1.67
N ASP A 154 30.14 -6.91 -1.37
CA ASP A 154 31.54 -7.35 -1.38
C ASP A 154 32.02 -7.66 -2.81
N ARG A 155 33.32 -7.94 -2.98
CA ARG A 155 33.90 -8.28 -4.30
C ARG A 155 33.43 -9.62 -4.89
N LEU A 156 32.85 -10.51 -4.09
CA LEU A 156 32.21 -11.74 -4.61
C LEU A 156 30.80 -11.45 -5.12
N GLY A 157 30.16 -10.40 -4.62
CA GLY A 157 28.85 -9.92 -5.01
C GLY A 157 27.74 -10.20 -4.00
N ASN A 158 28.09 -10.52 -2.76
CA ASN A 158 27.12 -10.60 -1.68
C ASN A 158 26.58 -9.20 -1.37
N LEU A 159 25.27 -9.07 -1.17
CA LEU A 159 24.63 -7.76 -0.99
C LEU A 159 24.03 -7.59 0.40
N ILE A 160 24.12 -6.34 0.90
CA ILE A 160 23.28 -5.85 1.97
C ILE A 160 22.49 -4.61 1.54
N PHE A 161 21.33 -4.41 2.17
CA PHE A 161 20.39 -3.33 1.88
C PHE A 161 20.21 -2.50 3.14
N GLN A 162 19.93 -1.22 2.96
CA GLN A 162 19.75 -0.28 4.05
C GLN A 162 18.26 0.01 4.25
N LYS A 163 17.77 -0.22 5.48
CA LYS A 163 16.43 0.18 5.92
C LYS A 163 15.33 -0.29 4.94
N SER A 164 14.38 0.59 4.63
CA SER A 164 13.23 0.31 3.75
C SER A 164 13.57 0.35 2.26
N ALA A 165 14.80 0.71 1.89
CA ALA A 165 15.28 0.63 0.50
C ALA A 165 15.42 -0.82 0.00
N ARG A 166 15.34 -1.81 0.90
CA ARG A 166 15.32 -3.24 0.55
C ARG A 166 14.13 -3.62 -0.33
N ASN A 167 12.91 -3.30 0.10
CA ASN A 167 11.63 -3.54 -0.59
C ASN A 167 11.65 -4.62 -1.70
N PHE A 168 11.41 -4.26 -2.97
CA PHE A 168 11.38 -5.19 -4.09
C PHE A 168 12.76 -5.59 -4.61
N ASN A 169 13.83 -4.86 -4.24
CA ASN A 169 15.18 -5.11 -4.74
C ASN A 169 15.65 -6.54 -4.44
N SER A 170 15.46 -6.99 -3.19
CA SER A 170 15.86 -8.34 -2.78
C SER A 170 15.10 -9.45 -3.54
N THR A 171 13.81 -9.24 -3.81
CA THR A 171 12.97 -10.19 -4.53
C THR A 171 13.33 -10.23 -6.02
N MET A 172 13.48 -9.05 -6.64
CA MET A 172 13.82 -8.91 -8.06
C MET A 172 15.22 -9.43 -8.39
N CYS A 173 16.18 -9.35 -7.46
CA CYS A 173 17.53 -9.91 -7.62
C CYS A 173 17.53 -11.38 -8.06
N LYS A 174 16.51 -12.15 -7.66
CA LYS A 174 16.45 -13.60 -7.84
C LYS A 174 15.68 -14.01 -9.10
N ALA A 175 14.96 -13.08 -9.74
CA ALA A 175 13.92 -13.40 -10.72
C ALA A 175 14.23 -12.86 -12.13
N ALA A 176 15.50 -12.92 -12.53
CA ALA A 176 15.90 -12.55 -13.88
C ALA A 176 17.06 -13.39 -14.41
N LYS A 177 17.15 -13.51 -15.74
CA LYS A 177 18.29 -14.17 -16.41
C LYS A 177 19.61 -13.43 -16.19
N CYS A 178 19.56 -12.11 -16.05
CA CYS A 178 20.72 -11.27 -15.77
C CYS A 178 20.36 -10.19 -14.74
N THR A 179 21.06 -10.18 -13.62
CA THR A 179 20.84 -9.26 -12.49
C THR A 179 21.99 -8.29 -12.46
N ILE A 180 21.69 -7.02 -12.68
CA ILE A 180 22.64 -5.91 -12.64
C ILE A 180 22.34 -5.08 -11.40
N VAL A 181 23.31 -5.01 -10.50
CA VAL A 181 23.17 -4.35 -9.21
C VAL A 181 24.04 -3.11 -9.18
N GLU A 182 23.44 -1.97 -8.83
CA GLU A 182 24.20 -0.79 -8.43
C GLU A 182 24.29 -0.71 -6.90
N VAL A 183 25.48 -0.36 -6.39
CA VAL A 183 25.75 -0.20 -4.96
C VAL A 183 26.40 1.13 -4.64
N GLU A 184 26.18 1.61 -3.42
CA GLU A 184 26.84 2.82 -2.91
C GLU A 184 28.29 2.54 -2.52
N GLU A 185 28.56 1.34 -2.01
CA GLU A 185 29.88 0.95 -1.53
C GLU A 185 30.23 -0.47 -2.00
N ILE A 186 31.47 -0.65 -2.42
CA ILE A 186 32.07 -1.97 -2.63
C ILE A 186 33.10 -2.18 -1.53
N VAL A 187 32.96 -3.27 -0.79
CA VAL A 187 33.85 -3.67 0.32
C VAL A 187 34.64 -4.93 -0.05
N GLU A 188 35.63 -5.28 0.76
CA GLU A 188 36.43 -6.49 0.53
C GLU A 188 35.69 -7.75 0.99
N VAL A 189 36.11 -8.90 0.47
CA VAL A 189 35.55 -10.20 0.87
C VAL A 189 35.87 -10.44 2.34
N GLY A 190 34.83 -10.70 3.15
CA GLY A 190 34.93 -10.88 4.60
C GLY A 190 34.52 -9.66 5.42
N ASP A 191 34.39 -8.48 4.80
CA ASP A 191 33.90 -7.27 5.50
C ASP A 191 32.40 -7.37 5.83
N LEU A 192 31.64 -8.10 5.00
CA LEU A 192 30.24 -8.44 5.27
C LEU A 192 30.18 -9.75 6.04
N LYS A 193 29.58 -9.74 7.24
CA LYS A 193 29.40 -10.97 8.02
C LYS A 193 28.42 -11.91 7.29
N PRO A 194 28.69 -13.22 7.24
CA PRO A 194 27.83 -14.18 6.55
C PRO A 194 26.36 -14.10 6.93
N ASP A 195 26.05 -13.99 8.23
CA ASP A 195 24.67 -13.92 8.75
C ASP A 195 23.98 -12.56 8.54
N GLU A 196 24.71 -11.55 8.05
CA GLU A 196 24.18 -10.23 7.71
C GLU A 196 23.90 -10.10 6.20
N ILE A 197 24.31 -11.08 5.37
CA ILE A 197 24.11 -11.05 3.92
C ILE A 197 22.62 -11.26 3.59
N HIS A 198 22.02 -10.31 2.88
CA HIS A 198 20.62 -10.42 2.46
C HIS A 198 20.47 -11.16 1.13
N ILE A 199 21.42 -11.00 0.22
CA ILE A 199 21.44 -11.68 -1.09
C ILE A 199 22.82 -12.29 -1.29
N PRO A 200 22.91 -13.63 -1.32
CA PRO A 200 24.14 -14.32 -1.69
C PRO A 200 24.55 -13.99 -3.13
N ASN A 201 25.86 -13.94 -3.36
CA ASN A 201 26.45 -13.57 -4.65
C ASN A 201 25.94 -14.36 -5.87
N ILE A 202 25.43 -15.59 -5.67
CA ILE A 202 24.94 -16.46 -6.75
C ILE A 202 23.81 -15.81 -7.57
N PHE A 203 23.04 -14.89 -6.99
CA PHE A 203 21.96 -14.18 -7.67
C PHE A 203 22.43 -12.90 -8.40
N VAL A 204 23.72 -12.55 -8.29
CA VAL A 204 24.26 -11.28 -8.76
C VAL A 204 25.21 -11.53 -9.93
N HIS A 205 24.78 -11.11 -11.13
CA HIS A 205 25.51 -11.37 -12.36
C HIS A 205 26.48 -10.24 -12.73
N ARG A 206 26.12 -8.99 -12.40
CA ARG A 206 26.93 -7.80 -12.66
C ARG A 206 26.77 -6.78 -11.53
N ILE A 207 27.87 -6.15 -11.13
CA ILE A 207 27.88 -5.13 -10.09
C ILE A 207 28.55 -3.88 -10.62
N ILE A 208 27.97 -2.73 -10.30
CA ILE A 208 28.60 -1.43 -10.48
C ILE A 208 28.51 -0.64 -9.17
N LYS A 209 29.56 0.13 -8.88
CA LYS A 209 29.44 1.21 -7.89
C LYS A 209 28.79 2.40 -8.58
N GLY A 210 27.67 2.90 -8.06
CA GLY A 210 27.05 4.09 -8.60
C GLY A 210 27.96 5.31 -8.45
N ASN A 211 28.05 6.14 -9.48
CA ASN A 211 28.92 7.31 -9.45
C ASN A 211 28.33 8.46 -8.63
N GLN A 212 27.00 8.54 -8.55
CA GLN A 212 26.28 9.56 -7.80
C GLN A 212 24.94 9.02 -7.31
N TYR A 213 24.55 9.41 -6.11
CA TYR A 213 23.24 9.13 -5.55
C TYR A 213 22.60 10.44 -5.10
N GLU A 214 21.49 10.82 -5.72
CA GLU A 214 20.75 12.04 -5.33
C GLU A 214 19.98 11.82 -4.03
N LYS A 215 19.57 10.58 -3.75
CA LYS A 215 18.83 10.22 -2.53
C LYS A 215 17.57 11.09 -2.33
N ARG A 216 16.85 11.33 -3.42
CA ARG A 216 15.67 12.21 -3.45
C ARG A 216 14.52 11.68 -2.60
N ILE A 217 13.97 12.55 -1.76
CA ILE A 217 12.79 12.28 -0.94
C ILE A 217 11.53 12.75 -1.69
N GLU A 218 10.57 11.85 -1.87
CA GLU A 218 9.30 12.15 -2.56
C GLU A 218 8.40 13.07 -1.73
N ARG A 219 8.16 12.71 -0.46
CA ARG A 219 7.34 13.50 0.47
C ARG A 219 8.10 13.74 1.78
N ARG A 220 8.87 14.81 1.81
CA ARG A 220 9.60 15.21 3.02
C ARG A 220 8.61 15.62 4.10
N THR A 221 8.57 14.82 5.17
CA THR A 221 7.63 14.99 6.28
C THR A 221 8.41 14.95 7.59
N VAL A 222 8.31 16.02 8.36
CA VAL A 222 9.05 16.21 9.61
C VAL A 222 8.10 16.64 10.72
N ARG A 223 8.45 16.32 11.97
CA ARG A 223 7.80 16.87 13.16
C ARG A 223 8.65 17.98 13.76
N LYS A 224 7.99 18.96 14.39
CA LYS A 224 8.68 20.05 15.10
C LYS A 224 9.17 19.57 16.47
N ARG A 225 10.33 20.08 16.92
CA ARG A 225 10.90 19.76 18.24
C ARG A 225 10.13 20.40 19.41
N ASP A 226 9.31 21.39 19.14
CA ASP A 226 8.48 22.06 20.14
C ASP A 226 6.99 21.76 19.96
N SER A 227 6.52 20.73 20.67
CA SER A 227 5.15 20.67 21.22
C SER A 227 5.07 19.66 22.36
N LEU A 228 6.04 19.68 23.28
CA LEU A 228 5.85 19.21 24.66
C LEU A 228 5.32 20.40 25.49
N SER A 229 4.09 20.81 25.15
CA SER A 229 3.26 21.63 26.03
C SER A 229 1.82 21.19 25.79
N ALA A 230 1.25 20.58 26.83
CA ALA A 230 -0.16 20.26 27.04
C ALA A 230 -1.15 20.91 26.06
N GLY A 231 -2.03 20.10 25.44
CA GLY A 231 -3.35 20.55 24.98
C GLY A 231 -3.42 21.79 24.08
N GLY A 232 -2.38 22.11 23.30
CA GLY A 232 -2.35 23.31 22.46
C GLY A 232 -3.08 23.13 21.14
N GLN A 233 -4.30 23.66 21.02
CA GLN A 233 -4.92 23.96 19.72
C GLN A 233 -3.97 24.78 18.84
N PRO A 234 -4.01 24.64 17.50
CA PRO A 234 -3.49 25.68 16.64
C PRO A 234 -4.25 26.98 16.95
N SER A 235 -3.53 27.98 17.41
CA SER A 235 -4.09 29.30 17.73
C SER A 235 -4.81 29.90 16.51
N GLY A 236 -6.10 30.19 16.67
CA GLY A 236 -6.76 31.28 15.94
C GLY A 236 -7.47 30.97 14.63
N SER A 237 -7.82 29.73 14.31
CA SER A 237 -8.74 29.44 13.19
C SER A 237 -10.04 28.81 13.72
N LYS A 238 -11.20 29.36 13.30
CA LYS A 238 -12.49 28.67 13.46
C LYS A 238 -12.32 27.26 12.91
N LYS A 239 -12.35 26.21 13.76
CA LYS A 239 -12.31 24.81 13.30
C LYS A 239 -13.37 24.64 12.23
N LYS A 240 -12.97 24.30 11.00
CA LYS A 240 -13.95 24.02 9.95
C LYS A 240 -14.74 22.78 10.38
N LYS A 241 -16.02 22.72 10.02
CA LYS A 241 -16.89 21.57 10.35
C LYS A 241 -16.27 20.22 9.94
N ASP A 242 -15.57 20.21 8.80
CA ASP A 242 -14.86 19.05 8.26
C ASP A 242 -13.71 18.57 9.18
N ASP A 243 -13.04 19.48 9.89
CA ASP A 243 -11.95 19.13 10.80
C ASP A 243 -12.46 18.40 12.06
N ALA A 244 -13.65 18.79 12.55
CA ALA A 244 -14.27 18.17 13.72
C ALA A 244 -14.82 16.77 13.43
N ALA A 245 -15.44 16.57 12.27
CA ALA A 245 -15.90 15.25 11.81
C ALA A 245 -14.73 14.28 11.68
N ARG A 246 -13.64 14.73 11.05
CA ARG A 246 -12.43 13.93 10.88
C ARG A 246 -11.76 13.59 12.22
N GLU A 247 -11.63 14.56 13.12
CA GLU A 247 -11.07 14.36 14.46
C GLU A 247 -11.86 13.31 15.25
N ARG A 248 -13.19 13.31 15.16
CA ARG A 248 -14.06 12.33 15.81
C ARG A 248 -13.78 10.89 15.34
N ILE A 249 -13.63 10.70 14.03
CA ILE A 249 -13.28 9.39 13.44
C ILE A 249 -11.92 8.94 13.97
N ILE A 250 -10.91 9.83 13.92
CA ILE A 250 -9.55 9.55 14.39
C ILE A 250 -9.54 9.08 15.85
N ARG A 251 -10.25 9.81 16.72
CA ARG A 251 -10.34 9.50 18.15
C ARG A 251 -11.10 8.21 18.45
N ARG A 252 -12.15 7.90 17.69
CA ARG A 252 -12.85 6.62 17.83
C ARG A 252 -12.00 5.46 17.33
N ALA A 253 -11.34 5.63 16.19
CA ALA A 253 -10.46 4.63 15.60
C ALA A 253 -9.29 4.25 16.52
N ALA A 254 -8.76 5.20 17.30
CA ALA A 254 -7.69 4.94 18.26
C ALA A 254 -8.09 3.96 19.38
N LEU A 255 -9.39 3.77 19.64
CA LEU A 255 -9.89 2.78 20.62
C LEU A 255 -9.84 1.34 20.10
N GLU A 256 -9.54 1.13 18.80
CA GLU A 256 -9.36 -0.21 18.23
C GLU A 256 -7.98 -0.81 18.53
N PHE A 257 -7.05 -0.01 19.06
CA PHE A 257 -5.71 -0.49 19.43
C PHE A 257 -5.74 -1.21 20.78
N THR A 258 -5.07 -2.35 20.84
CA THR A 258 -4.83 -3.11 22.08
C THR A 258 -3.33 -3.30 22.30
N ASP A 259 -2.95 -3.57 23.55
CA ASP A 259 -1.54 -3.76 23.91
C ASP A 259 -0.94 -5.01 23.23
N GLY A 260 0.28 -4.88 22.73
CA GLY A 260 1.00 -5.92 21.99
C GLY A 260 0.52 -6.14 20.54
N MET A 261 -0.47 -5.39 20.07
CA MET A 261 -1.07 -5.58 18.75
C MET A 261 -0.12 -5.24 17.59
N TYR A 262 -0.18 -6.02 16.52
CA TYR A 262 0.41 -5.71 15.22
C TYR A 262 -0.64 -5.10 14.30
N ALA A 263 -0.40 -3.86 13.84
CA ALA A 263 -1.35 -3.13 13.01
C ALA A 263 -0.72 -2.60 11.72
N ASN A 264 -1.47 -2.66 10.62
CA ASN A 264 -1.18 -1.93 9.39
C ASN A 264 -2.21 -0.80 9.22
N LEU A 265 -1.70 0.42 8.99
CA LEU A 265 -2.50 1.63 8.95
C LEU A 265 -2.37 2.31 7.59
N GLY A 266 -3.49 2.45 6.89
CA GLY A 266 -3.58 3.21 5.66
C GLY A 266 -3.35 4.71 5.88
N ILE A 267 -2.95 5.39 4.81
CA ILE A 267 -2.70 6.84 4.84
C ILE A 267 -3.92 7.64 5.32
N GLY A 268 -3.67 8.80 5.95
CA GLY A 268 -4.73 9.70 6.39
C GLY A 268 -5.26 9.36 7.78
N ILE A 269 -6.58 9.14 7.91
CA ILE A 269 -7.24 8.93 9.20
C ILE A 269 -6.64 7.76 10.01
N PRO A 270 -6.39 6.56 9.43
CA PRO A 270 -5.83 5.45 10.18
C PRO A 270 -4.45 5.76 10.78
N MET A 271 -3.52 6.29 9.96
CA MET A 271 -2.21 6.73 10.46
C MET A 271 -2.33 7.81 11.55
N LEU A 272 -3.25 8.77 11.42
CA LEU A 272 -3.44 9.81 12.44
C LEU A 272 -3.99 9.26 13.76
N ALA A 273 -4.75 8.16 13.74
CA ALA A 273 -5.26 7.51 14.94
C ALA A 273 -4.13 6.99 15.83
N SER A 274 -2.98 6.60 15.26
CA SER A 274 -1.81 6.14 16.02
C SER A 274 -1.25 7.19 16.98
N ASN A 275 -1.44 8.49 16.70
CA ASN A 275 -1.01 9.58 17.59
C ASN A 275 -1.76 9.59 18.93
N PHE A 276 -2.94 8.94 18.97
CA PHE A 276 -3.80 8.87 20.14
C PHE A 276 -3.71 7.52 20.87
N ILE A 277 -2.76 6.66 20.52
CA ILE A 277 -2.46 5.44 21.29
C ILE A 277 -2.14 5.86 22.74
N PRO A 278 -2.87 5.34 23.75
CA PRO A 278 -2.66 5.71 25.15
C PRO A 278 -1.23 5.45 25.64
N ASN A 279 -0.77 6.26 26.60
CA ASN A 279 0.53 6.01 27.23
C ASN A 279 0.48 4.66 27.97
N GLY A 280 1.51 3.83 27.79
CA GLY A 280 1.58 2.49 28.37
C GLY A 280 1.06 1.37 27.48
N LEU A 281 0.42 1.69 26.35
CA LEU A 281 0.05 0.72 25.32
C LEU A 281 1.15 0.63 24.26
N THR A 282 1.57 -0.58 23.92
CA THR A 282 2.55 -0.84 22.85
C THR A 282 1.82 -1.40 21.64
N VAL A 283 1.91 -0.72 20.49
CA VAL A 283 1.40 -1.20 19.20
C VAL A 283 2.54 -1.24 18.20
N HIS A 284 2.72 -2.37 17.56
CA HIS A 284 3.75 -2.58 16.54
C HIS A 284 3.17 -2.26 15.16
N LEU A 285 3.53 -1.09 14.64
CA LEU A 285 3.05 -0.64 13.35
C LEU A 285 3.87 -1.25 12.21
N GLN A 286 3.20 -1.99 11.34
CA GLN A 286 3.76 -2.58 10.13
C GLN A 286 3.58 -1.64 8.94
N SER A 287 4.60 -1.58 8.08
CA SER A 287 4.56 -0.87 6.80
C SER A 287 4.80 -1.85 5.66
N GLU A 288 3.91 -1.84 4.68
CA GLU A 288 3.90 -2.81 3.56
C GLU A 288 5.17 -2.77 2.70
N ASN A 289 5.96 -1.70 2.76
CA ASN A 289 7.25 -1.56 2.09
C ASN A 289 8.43 -2.21 2.83
N GLY A 290 8.19 -2.95 3.92
CA GLY A 290 9.20 -3.79 4.56
C GLY A 290 9.69 -3.28 5.91
N ILE A 291 8.79 -2.77 6.76
CA ILE A 291 9.13 -2.26 8.09
C ILE A 291 8.17 -2.84 9.12
N LEU A 292 8.67 -3.25 10.28
CA LEU A 292 7.88 -3.52 11.47
C LEU A 292 8.42 -2.68 12.62
N GLY A 293 7.54 -1.97 13.34
CA GLY A 293 7.94 -1.01 14.37
C GLY A 293 8.14 0.40 13.83
N LEU A 294 7.26 0.86 12.93
CA LEU A 294 7.21 2.26 12.49
C LEU A 294 7.12 3.21 13.69
N GLY A 295 7.95 4.25 13.65
CA GLY A 295 7.92 5.36 14.59
C GLY A 295 7.21 6.59 14.01
N PRO A 296 7.21 7.70 14.76
CA PRO A 296 6.71 8.99 14.29
C PRO A 296 7.56 9.55 13.14
N PHE A 297 7.11 10.65 12.54
CA PHE A 297 7.92 11.42 11.60
C PHE A 297 9.25 11.88 12.24
N PRO A 298 10.35 11.98 11.47
CA PRO A 298 11.65 12.43 11.96
C PRO A 298 11.61 13.90 12.35
N TYR A 299 12.54 14.35 13.19
CA TYR A 299 12.78 15.78 13.34
C TYR A 299 13.49 16.33 12.10
N GLU A 300 13.41 17.65 11.92
CA GLU A 300 14.19 18.37 10.91
C GLU A 300 15.69 17.99 11.00
N GLY A 301 16.26 17.52 9.88
CA GLY A 301 17.65 17.07 9.78
C GLY A 301 17.88 15.59 10.12
N GLU A 302 16.85 14.88 10.59
CA GLU A 302 16.88 13.43 10.84
C GLU A 302 16.18 12.63 9.74
N GLU A 303 15.59 13.29 8.75
CA GLU A 303 14.95 12.59 7.64
C GLU A 303 15.96 11.76 6.85
N ASP A 304 15.57 10.52 6.54
CA ASP A 304 16.39 9.58 5.78
C ASP A 304 15.61 9.09 4.54
N PRO A 305 16.13 9.28 3.32
CA PRO A 305 15.49 8.81 2.09
C PRO A 305 15.35 7.29 1.96
N ASP A 306 16.15 6.51 2.70
CA ASP A 306 16.03 5.06 2.77
C ASP A 306 14.98 4.62 3.82
N LEU A 307 14.34 5.56 4.54
CA LEU A 307 13.36 5.27 5.57
C LEU A 307 12.03 6.04 5.36
N ILE A 308 11.11 5.38 4.65
CA ILE A 308 9.79 5.92 4.34
C ILE A 308 8.67 4.95 4.72
N ASN A 309 7.46 5.46 4.95
CA ASN A 309 6.26 4.64 5.11
C ASN A 309 5.61 4.28 3.76
N ALA A 310 4.50 3.54 3.81
CA ALA A 310 3.70 3.19 2.64
C ALA A 310 3.21 4.43 1.83
N GLY A 311 2.98 5.55 2.50
CA GLY A 311 2.58 6.85 1.95
C GLY A 311 3.70 7.66 1.30
N LYS A 312 4.93 7.12 1.24
CA LYS A 312 6.15 7.77 0.70
C LYS A 312 6.66 8.94 1.54
N GLU A 313 6.20 9.03 2.79
CA GLU A 313 6.61 10.05 3.76
C GLU A 313 7.82 9.55 4.55
N THR A 314 8.75 10.44 4.86
CA THR A 314 9.89 10.14 5.75
C THR A 314 9.42 9.81 7.15
N VAL A 315 9.96 8.74 7.73
CA VAL A 315 9.57 8.23 9.05
C VAL A 315 10.79 7.85 9.90
N THR A 316 10.55 7.56 11.17
CA THR A 316 11.53 6.91 12.05
C THR A 316 11.10 5.47 12.35
N VAL A 317 11.91 4.75 13.12
CA VAL A 317 11.55 3.44 13.67
C VAL A 317 11.77 3.45 15.19
N LEU A 318 10.97 2.65 15.89
CA LEU A 318 11.10 2.47 17.33
C LEU A 318 12.18 1.41 17.65
N PRO A 319 12.73 1.39 18.88
CA PRO A 319 13.59 0.29 19.33
C PRO A 319 12.90 -1.08 19.14
N GLY A 320 13.65 -2.07 18.68
CA GLY A 320 13.11 -3.40 18.34
C GLY A 320 12.50 -3.53 16.95
N ALA A 321 12.57 -2.48 16.13
CA ALA A 321 12.11 -2.54 14.74
C ALA A 321 12.94 -3.49 13.86
N SER A 322 12.32 -3.98 12.78
CA SER A 322 12.97 -4.83 11.79
C SER A 322 12.65 -4.40 10.35
N PHE A 323 13.55 -4.73 9.44
CA PHE A 323 13.42 -4.48 8.00
C PHE A 323 13.43 -5.79 7.22
N PHE A 324 12.57 -5.88 6.21
CA PHE A 324 12.39 -7.10 5.41
C PHE A 324 12.03 -6.73 3.96
N SER A 325 12.00 -7.74 3.09
CA SER A 325 11.66 -7.55 1.69
C SER A 325 10.16 -7.37 1.47
N SER A 326 9.78 -6.95 0.26
CA SER A 326 8.36 -6.88 -0.10
C SER A 326 7.68 -8.24 -0.08
N ASP A 327 8.35 -9.32 -0.52
CA ASP A 327 7.76 -10.67 -0.48
C ASP A 327 7.52 -11.14 0.98
N ASP A 328 8.47 -10.92 1.89
CA ASP A 328 8.28 -11.22 3.31
C ASP A 328 7.16 -10.36 3.93
N SER A 329 7.11 -9.07 3.57
CA SER A 329 6.06 -8.14 4.01
C SER A 329 4.67 -8.65 3.67
N PHE A 330 4.47 -9.10 2.43
CA PHE A 330 3.16 -9.59 2.00
C PHE A 330 2.92 -11.06 2.36
N ALA A 331 3.94 -11.86 2.64
CA ALA A 331 3.78 -13.14 3.32
C ALA A 331 3.22 -12.92 4.73
N MET A 332 3.73 -11.93 5.48
CA MET A 332 3.21 -11.54 6.79
C MET A 332 1.75 -11.08 6.72
N ILE A 333 1.43 -10.19 5.78
CA ILE A 333 0.07 -9.66 5.59
C ILE A 333 -0.91 -10.76 5.16
N ARG A 334 -0.64 -11.47 4.04
CA ARG A 334 -1.54 -12.52 3.53
C ARG A 334 -1.64 -13.71 4.49
N GLY A 335 -0.56 -13.98 5.22
CA GLY A 335 -0.52 -14.98 6.28
C GLY A 335 -1.34 -14.59 7.51
N GLY A 336 -2.00 -13.43 7.54
CA GLY A 336 -2.86 -13.04 8.65
C GLY A 336 -2.10 -12.88 9.96
N HIS A 337 -0.81 -12.50 9.89
CA HIS A 337 0.02 -12.23 11.06
C HIS A 337 -0.15 -10.80 11.59
N ILE A 338 -0.91 -9.97 10.88
CA ILE A 338 -1.34 -8.65 11.31
C ILE A 338 -2.70 -8.81 11.99
N ASP A 339 -2.83 -8.29 13.20
CA ASP A 339 -4.06 -8.37 13.99
C ASP A 339 -5.13 -7.41 13.44
N LEU A 340 -4.71 -6.19 13.08
CA LEU A 340 -5.57 -5.10 12.64
C LEU A 340 -5.06 -4.44 11.36
N THR A 341 -5.91 -4.40 10.35
CA THR A 341 -5.76 -3.51 9.19
C THR A 341 -6.79 -2.40 9.31
N MET A 342 -6.35 -1.14 9.23
CA MET A 342 -7.27 0.00 9.21
C MET A 342 -7.02 0.88 7.99
N LEU A 343 -8.07 1.15 7.20
CA LEU A 343 -7.94 1.86 5.93
C LEU A 343 -9.16 2.75 5.60
N GLY A 344 -8.97 3.66 4.64
CA GLY A 344 -10.06 4.44 4.08
C GLY A 344 -10.83 3.69 2.99
N ALA A 345 -12.08 4.12 2.76
CA ALA A 345 -12.95 3.58 1.72
C ALA A 345 -13.67 4.69 0.93
N MET A 346 -13.95 4.40 -0.35
CA MET A 346 -14.87 5.18 -1.16
C MET A 346 -16.30 4.67 -0.97
N GLN A 347 -16.49 3.35 -0.92
CA GLN A 347 -17.76 2.70 -0.63
C GLN A 347 -17.54 1.43 0.21
N VAL A 348 -18.55 1.08 1.01
CA VAL A 348 -18.65 -0.21 1.71
C VAL A 348 -20.05 -0.78 1.50
N SER A 349 -20.17 -2.07 1.20
CA SER A 349 -21.46 -2.74 1.02
C SER A 349 -22.08 -3.21 2.34
N GLN A 350 -23.36 -3.59 2.31
CA GLN A 350 -24.11 -4.09 3.46
C GLN A 350 -23.44 -5.31 4.09
N TYR A 351 -22.79 -6.16 3.28
CA TYR A 351 -22.14 -7.40 3.70
C TYR A 351 -20.61 -7.31 3.71
N GLY A 352 -20.07 -6.09 3.72
CA GLY A 352 -18.64 -5.85 3.93
C GLY A 352 -17.77 -5.90 2.68
N ASP A 353 -18.33 -5.74 1.48
CA ASP A 353 -17.49 -5.49 0.30
C ASP A 353 -16.86 -4.10 0.41
N LEU A 354 -15.61 -3.99 -0.01
CA LEU A 354 -14.85 -2.75 0.05
C LEU A 354 -14.55 -2.26 -1.37
N ALA A 355 -14.71 -0.97 -1.63
CA ALA A 355 -14.19 -0.31 -2.83
C ALA A 355 -13.40 0.95 -2.47
N ASN A 356 -12.11 1.02 -2.85
CA ASN A 356 -11.26 2.17 -2.53
C ASN A 356 -10.12 2.49 -3.51
N TRP A 357 -10.00 1.81 -4.65
CA TRP A 357 -8.80 1.92 -5.49
C TRP A 357 -9.01 2.55 -6.87
N MET A 358 -10.25 2.58 -7.37
CA MET A 358 -10.55 3.07 -8.70
C MET A 358 -11.95 3.68 -8.81
N ILE A 359 -12.04 4.78 -9.58
CA ILE A 359 -13.27 5.34 -10.11
C ILE A 359 -13.15 5.33 -11.64
N PRO A 360 -13.86 4.43 -12.35
CA PRO A 360 -13.80 4.35 -13.80
C PRO A 360 -13.99 5.72 -14.48
N GLY A 361 -13.10 6.06 -15.40
CA GLY A 361 -13.13 7.31 -16.15
C GLY A 361 -12.70 8.57 -15.37
N LYS A 362 -12.36 8.46 -14.08
CA LYS A 362 -11.96 9.62 -13.26
C LYS A 362 -10.65 9.43 -12.49
N LEU A 363 -10.48 8.29 -11.83
CA LEU A 363 -9.32 8.04 -10.97
C LEU A 363 -8.88 6.59 -11.11
N ILE A 364 -7.69 6.37 -11.67
CA ILE A 364 -7.09 5.03 -11.81
C ILE A 364 -5.66 5.09 -11.30
N LYS A 365 -5.51 4.98 -9.97
CA LYS A 365 -4.18 4.99 -9.33
C LYS A 365 -3.63 3.59 -9.07
N GLY A 366 -4.47 2.56 -9.13
CA GLY A 366 -4.10 1.19 -8.76
C GLY A 366 -4.39 0.90 -7.29
N MET A 367 -4.37 -0.39 -6.94
CA MET A 367 -4.77 -0.88 -5.62
C MET A 367 -3.65 -0.84 -4.58
N GLY A 368 -2.37 -0.75 -4.99
CA GLY A 368 -1.24 -0.87 -4.06
C GLY A 368 -1.34 -2.17 -3.24
N GLY A 369 -1.08 -2.09 -1.93
CA GLY A 369 -1.25 -3.20 -1.00
C GLY A 369 -2.69 -3.45 -0.52
N ALA A 370 -3.67 -2.63 -0.90
CA ALA A 370 -5.00 -2.65 -0.27
C ALA A 370 -5.74 -4.00 -0.40
N MET A 371 -5.62 -4.68 -1.54
CA MET A 371 -6.27 -5.99 -1.75
C MET A 371 -5.64 -7.09 -0.90
N ASP A 372 -4.31 -7.05 -0.68
CA ASP A 372 -3.62 -8.03 0.17
C ASP A 372 -3.98 -7.79 1.65
N LEU A 373 -4.04 -6.52 2.07
CA LEU A 373 -4.32 -6.10 3.44
C LEU A 373 -5.69 -6.54 3.97
N VAL A 374 -6.68 -6.60 3.09
CA VAL A 374 -8.04 -7.07 3.41
C VAL A 374 -8.26 -8.54 3.01
N GLY A 375 -7.27 -9.13 2.32
CA GLY A 375 -7.36 -10.45 1.72
C GLY A 375 -6.94 -11.58 2.64
N SER A 376 -6.64 -11.39 3.94
CA SER A 376 -6.11 -12.46 4.80
C SER A 376 -7.20 -13.32 5.46
N GLY A 377 -8.40 -12.78 5.71
CA GLY A 377 -9.50 -13.47 6.39
C GLY A 377 -9.27 -13.80 7.87
N ARG A 378 -8.09 -13.47 8.42
CA ARG A 378 -7.71 -13.64 9.83
C ARG A 378 -7.39 -12.31 10.51
N THR A 379 -7.13 -11.27 9.73
CA THR A 379 -6.86 -9.91 10.19
C THR A 379 -8.18 -9.16 10.30
N LYS A 380 -8.40 -8.46 11.41
CA LYS A 380 -9.55 -7.57 11.56
C LYS A 380 -9.40 -6.36 10.63
N VAL A 381 -10.42 -6.07 9.83
CA VAL A 381 -10.43 -4.97 8.87
C VAL A 381 -11.40 -3.89 9.32
N VAL A 382 -10.83 -2.72 9.66
CA VAL A 382 -11.59 -1.54 10.09
C VAL A 382 -11.54 -0.46 9.01
N VAL A 383 -12.70 -0.05 8.52
CA VAL A 383 -12.82 1.09 7.60
C VAL A 383 -13.06 2.36 8.40
N THR A 384 -12.22 3.37 8.19
CA THR A 384 -12.44 4.74 8.70
C THR A 384 -12.78 5.67 7.54
N MET A 385 -13.98 6.25 7.53
CA MET A 385 -14.41 7.10 6.42
C MET A 385 -15.49 8.11 6.83
N GLU A 386 -15.61 9.21 6.08
CA GLU A 386 -16.84 10.03 6.16
C GLU A 386 -18.04 9.21 5.68
N HIS A 387 -19.18 9.36 6.36
CA HIS A 387 -20.38 8.56 6.18
C HIS A 387 -21.03 8.73 4.79
N ASN A 388 -21.07 9.96 4.29
CA ASN A 388 -21.63 10.34 3.00
C ASN A 388 -20.57 11.02 2.14
N ALA A 389 -20.80 11.09 0.83
CA ALA A 389 -20.00 11.94 -0.04
C ALA A 389 -20.39 13.42 0.13
N LYS A 390 -19.58 14.32 -0.45
CA LYS A 390 -19.80 15.78 -0.35
C LYS A 390 -21.14 16.24 -0.93
N ASP A 391 -21.69 15.51 -1.89
CA ASP A 391 -23.00 15.76 -2.49
C ASP A 391 -24.16 15.19 -1.65
N GLY A 392 -23.86 14.56 -0.51
CA GLY A 392 -24.84 13.93 0.38
C GLY A 392 -25.17 12.48 0.03
N SER A 393 -24.68 11.94 -1.09
CA SER A 393 -24.94 10.55 -1.45
C SER A 393 -24.34 9.57 -0.42
N SER A 394 -25.01 8.44 -0.19
CA SER A 394 -24.51 7.41 0.72
C SER A 394 -23.26 6.74 0.16
N LYS A 395 -22.28 6.48 1.04
CA LYS A 395 -21.13 5.64 0.74
C LYS A 395 -21.27 4.22 1.29
N ILE A 396 -22.25 4.01 2.16
CA ILE A 396 -22.61 2.71 2.71
C ILE A 396 -23.86 2.23 1.95
N LEU A 397 -23.71 1.19 1.14
CA LEU A 397 -24.66 0.82 0.08
C LEU A 397 -25.07 -0.66 0.19
N PRO A 398 -26.15 -1.11 -0.46
CA PRO A 398 -26.48 -2.54 -0.50
C PRO A 398 -25.38 -3.32 -1.21
N GLU A 399 -24.91 -2.79 -2.33
CA GLU A 399 -23.77 -3.26 -3.11
C GLU A 399 -22.91 -2.05 -3.53
N CYS A 400 -21.59 -2.24 -3.60
CA CYS A 400 -20.70 -1.20 -4.13
C CYS A 400 -20.94 -1.03 -5.63
N THR A 401 -20.98 0.23 -6.09
CA THR A 401 -21.04 0.55 -7.52
C THR A 401 -19.66 0.78 -8.12
N LEU A 402 -18.66 1.04 -7.27
CA LEU A 402 -17.26 1.14 -7.66
C LEU A 402 -16.58 -0.24 -7.65
N PRO A 403 -15.55 -0.45 -8.49
CA PRO A 403 -14.82 -1.71 -8.54
C PRO A 403 -14.22 -2.09 -7.18
N LEU A 404 -14.44 -3.35 -6.80
CA LEU A 404 -14.10 -3.85 -5.48
C LEU A 404 -12.58 -3.95 -5.27
N THR A 405 -12.18 -3.70 -4.03
CA THR A 405 -10.90 -4.04 -3.42
C THR A 405 -10.94 -5.43 -2.79
N GLY A 406 -12.08 -5.81 -2.21
CA GLY A 406 -12.30 -7.13 -1.63
C GLY A 406 -13.78 -7.39 -1.37
N LYS A 407 -14.19 -8.66 -1.42
CA LYS A 407 -15.57 -9.10 -1.23
C LYS A 407 -15.76 -9.64 0.20
N SER A 408 -16.74 -9.11 0.93
CA SER A 408 -17.04 -9.47 2.33
C SER A 408 -15.80 -9.51 3.24
N VAL A 409 -15.04 -8.41 3.24
CA VAL A 409 -13.75 -8.31 3.93
C VAL A 409 -13.74 -7.33 5.10
N VAL A 410 -14.74 -6.46 5.24
CA VAL A 410 -14.80 -5.44 6.30
C VAL A 410 -15.48 -6.01 7.53
N ASP A 411 -14.90 -5.79 8.72
CA ASP A 411 -15.47 -6.20 10.01
C ASP A 411 -16.12 -5.03 10.77
N LEU A 412 -15.60 -3.82 10.59
CA LEU A 412 -16.06 -2.62 11.29
C LEU A 412 -16.00 -1.38 10.40
N ILE A 413 -17.02 -0.53 10.46
CA ILE A 413 -17.05 0.78 9.80
C ILE A 413 -17.17 1.87 10.86
N ILE A 414 -16.19 2.77 10.89
CA ILE A 414 -16.17 3.95 11.76
C ILE A 414 -16.37 5.19 10.92
N THR A 415 -17.43 5.94 11.21
CA THR A 415 -17.74 7.22 10.58
C THR A 415 -17.83 8.34 11.61
N GLU A 416 -18.00 9.58 11.16
CA GLU A 416 -18.24 10.71 12.05
C GLU A 416 -19.62 10.66 12.72
N LYS A 417 -20.53 9.79 12.25
CA LYS A 417 -21.92 9.70 12.71
C LYS A 417 -22.20 8.47 13.57
N CYS A 418 -21.59 7.33 13.22
CA CYS A 418 -21.86 6.06 13.88
C CYS A 418 -20.71 5.04 13.68
N VAL A 419 -20.81 3.94 14.42
CA VAL A 419 -20.01 2.73 14.22
C VAL A 419 -20.94 1.57 13.86
N PHE A 420 -20.57 0.84 12.81
CA PHE A 420 -21.21 -0.42 12.43
C PHE A 420 -20.23 -1.58 12.64
N GLU A 421 -20.69 -2.63 13.30
CA GLU A 421 -20.14 -3.97 13.11
C GLU A 421 -20.71 -4.55 11.81
N VAL A 422 -19.88 -5.26 11.05
CA VAL A 422 -20.26 -5.85 9.78
C VAL A 422 -20.25 -7.36 9.93
N ASN A 423 -21.39 -7.98 9.68
CA ASN A 423 -21.51 -9.42 9.63
C ASN A 423 -21.77 -9.86 8.19
N SER A 424 -20.99 -10.82 7.69
CA SER A 424 -21.06 -11.29 6.30
C SER A 424 -22.39 -11.94 5.92
N GLU A 425 -23.21 -12.37 6.90
CA GLU A 425 -24.52 -12.99 6.69
C GLU A 425 -25.68 -12.06 7.05
N LYS A 426 -25.58 -11.37 8.19
CA LYS A 426 -26.65 -10.52 8.74
C LYS A 426 -26.60 -9.07 8.23
N GLY A 427 -25.46 -8.65 7.68
CA GLY A 427 -25.21 -7.29 7.23
C GLY A 427 -24.75 -6.36 8.36
N LEU A 428 -25.12 -5.09 8.28
CA LEU A 428 -24.63 -4.03 9.17
C LEU A 428 -25.40 -4.00 10.50
N ILE A 429 -24.66 -3.97 11.61
CA ILE A 429 -25.19 -3.86 12.97
C ILE A 429 -24.72 -2.52 13.57
N LEU A 430 -25.65 -1.60 13.81
CA LEU A 430 -25.37 -0.31 14.44
C LEU A 430 -25.03 -0.52 15.93
N THR A 431 -23.80 -0.18 16.33
CA THR A 431 -23.31 -0.40 17.70
C THR A 431 -23.11 0.91 18.46
N GLU A 432 -22.74 1.99 17.77
CA GLU A 432 -22.53 3.30 18.39
C GLU A 432 -23.08 4.45 17.55
N ILE A 433 -23.61 5.49 18.19
CA ILE A 433 -24.08 6.73 17.54
C ILE A 433 -23.38 7.94 18.16
N ALA A 434 -22.86 8.83 17.32
CA ALA A 434 -22.22 10.06 17.77
C ALA A 434 -23.22 11.08 18.29
N ASP A 435 -22.78 11.90 19.26
CA ASP A 435 -23.58 13.00 19.80
C ASP A 435 -24.07 13.93 18.68
N GLY A 436 -25.37 14.25 18.76
CA GLY A 436 -26.07 15.07 17.77
C GLY A 436 -26.71 14.29 16.61
N TYR A 437 -26.64 12.96 16.60
CA TYR A 437 -27.34 12.09 15.65
C TYR A 437 -28.31 11.14 16.36
N THR A 438 -29.43 10.83 15.71
CA THR A 438 -30.43 9.86 16.16
C THR A 438 -30.39 8.58 15.32
N LYS A 439 -31.09 7.52 15.76
CA LYS A 439 -31.24 6.28 14.97
C LYS A 439 -31.84 6.56 13.59
N ASP A 440 -32.85 7.43 13.52
CA ASP A 440 -33.53 7.80 12.28
C ASP A 440 -32.60 8.57 11.33
N ASP A 441 -31.72 9.42 11.87
CA ASP A 441 -30.69 10.09 11.07
C ASP A 441 -29.75 9.07 10.40
N ILE A 442 -29.28 8.07 11.16
CA ILE A 442 -28.39 7.03 10.62
C ILE A 442 -29.09 6.22 9.53
N ILE A 443 -30.34 5.82 9.74
CA ILE A 443 -31.15 5.13 8.72
C ILE A 443 -31.26 5.98 7.46
N LYS A 444 -31.53 7.29 7.61
CA LYS A 444 -31.67 8.21 6.47
C LYS A 444 -30.36 8.41 5.70
N PHE A 445 -29.22 8.41 6.39
CA PHE A 445 -27.91 8.63 5.76
C PHE A 445 -27.28 7.36 5.18
N THR A 446 -27.79 6.18 5.55
CA THR A 446 -27.28 4.88 5.11
C THR A 446 -28.12 4.35 3.95
N GLY A 447 -27.46 3.92 2.87
CA GLY A 447 -28.13 3.50 1.63
C GLY A 447 -28.65 2.07 1.64
N CYS A 448 -28.57 1.34 2.76
CA CYS A 448 -28.96 -0.06 2.88
C CYS A 448 -29.61 -0.36 4.24
N PRO A 449 -30.31 -1.50 4.36
CA PRO A 449 -30.85 -1.94 5.64
C PRO A 449 -29.76 -2.11 6.70
N ILE A 450 -30.09 -1.69 7.93
CA ILE A 450 -29.24 -1.85 9.11
C ILE A 450 -30.01 -2.56 10.21
N ILE A 451 -29.30 -3.33 11.04
CA ILE A 451 -29.80 -3.89 12.29
C ILE A 451 -29.41 -2.93 13.39
N ILE A 452 -30.38 -2.51 14.21
CA ILE A 452 -30.10 -1.67 15.38
C ILE A 452 -29.82 -2.60 16.56
N SER A 453 -28.62 -2.54 17.15
CA SER A 453 -28.31 -3.31 18.36
C SER A 453 -29.23 -2.90 19.52
N ASP A 454 -29.72 -3.86 20.30
CA ASP A 454 -30.47 -3.59 21.54
C ASP A 454 -29.65 -2.78 22.56
N THR A 455 -28.33 -2.80 22.39
CA THR A 455 -27.36 -2.13 23.27
C THR A 455 -26.60 -1.01 22.58
N VAL A 456 -27.18 -0.31 21.59
CA VAL A 456 -26.52 0.86 20.96
C VAL A 456 -26.06 1.85 22.04
N LYS A 457 -24.79 2.25 21.99
CA LYS A 457 -24.20 3.19 22.94
C LYS A 457 -23.90 4.55 22.29
N PRO A 458 -23.70 5.61 23.10
CA PRO A 458 -23.03 6.81 22.62
C PRO A 458 -21.64 6.45 22.06
N MET A 459 -21.23 7.10 20.97
CA MET A 459 -19.95 6.86 20.32
C MET A 459 -18.80 7.23 21.25
N GLN A 460 -17.90 6.27 21.45
CA GLN A 460 -16.76 6.47 22.32
C GLN A 460 -15.71 7.36 21.68
N GLN A 461 -14.95 8.07 22.50
CA GLN A 461 -13.84 8.92 22.06
C GLN A 461 -12.68 8.74 23.03
N VAL A 462 -11.48 8.50 22.51
CA VAL A 462 -10.28 8.56 23.36
C VAL A 462 -10.11 9.99 23.91
N GLN A 463 -9.91 10.08 25.22
CA GLN A 463 -9.66 11.36 25.90
C GLN A 463 -8.25 11.88 25.55
N ASN A 464 -8.06 13.21 25.66
CA ASN A 464 -6.73 13.79 25.43
C ASN A 464 -5.72 13.25 26.45
N LYS A 465 -4.49 13.04 25.99
CA LYS A 465 -3.33 12.69 26.80
C LYS A 465 -3.02 13.77 27.84
#